data_AF-A0A925GI76-F1
#
_entry.id   AF-A0A925GI76-F1
#
_cell.length_a   1.000
_cell.length_b   1.000
_cell.length_c   1.000
_cell.angle_alpha   90.00
_cell.angle_beta   90.00
_cell.angle_gamma   90.00
#
_symmetry.space_group_name_H-M   'P 1'
#
loop_
_entity.id
_entity.type
_entity.pdbx_description
1 polymer ?
#
loop_
_entity_poly.entity_id
_entity_poly.type
_entity_poly.pdbx_seq_one_letter_code
_entity_poly.pdbx_strand_id
1 'polypeptide(L)'
;MELVTPGLGLLFWQALIFIIVLFILSRYAWKPILGGLKEREASIDSALQAANQARQEMANLQATNEQLLAETRAERDRILRAAQVSSERIIQEAREKAQSEGNRILAETQQSIRNERQAAMADIRKEIVNLSVEIAEKLLRKELQNQDAQKALVSDLVRDAQLN
;
A
#
# COMPACT_ATOMS: atom_id res chain seq x y z
N MET A 1 69.05 94.77 5.12
CA MET A 1 68.47 93.42 4.94
C MET A 1 68.12 92.85 6.30
N GLU A 2 67.05 93.35 6.94
CA GLU A 2 66.52 92.85 8.23
C GLU A 2 65.11 92.25 8.06
N LEU A 3 64.87 91.56 6.94
CA LEU A 3 63.52 91.10 6.56
C LEU A 3 63.30 89.59 6.62
N VAL A 4 64.25 88.82 7.19
CA VAL A 4 64.13 87.34 7.19
C VAL A 4 64.58 86.67 8.51
N THR A 5 64.51 87.40 9.63
CA THR A 5 64.45 86.74 10.94
C THR A 5 63.07 87.04 11.51
N PRO A 6 62.12 86.08 11.49
CA PRO A 6 60.87 86.29 12.19
C PRO A 6 61.22 86.67 13.63
N GLY A 7 60.72 87.82 14.10
CA GLY A 7 60.97 88.27 15.46
C GLY A 7 60.63 87.14 16.43
N LEU A 8 61.48 86.90 17.43
CA LEU A 8 61.34 85.76 18.36
C LEU A 8 59.93 85.64 18.94
N GLY A 9 59.19 86.75 19.07
CA GLY A 9 57.78 86.77 19.47
C GLY A 9 56.81 86.11 18.48
N LEU A 10 56.99 86.26 17.16
CA LEU A 10 56.15 85.60 16.14
C LEU A 10 56.34 84.09 16.17
N LEU A 11 57.59 83.63 16.26
CA LEU A 11 57.91 82.20 16.38
C LEU A 11 57.34 81.61 17.68
N PHE A 12 57.40 82.35 18.79
CA PHE A 12 56.81 81.94 20.07
C PHE A 12 55.29 81.77 19.96
N TRP A 13 54.57 82.76 19.43
CA TRP A 13 53.11 82.68 19.26
C TRP A 13 52.69 81.60 18.26
N GLN A 14 53.45 81.42 17.18
CA GLN A 14 53.18 80.36 16.20
C GLN A 14 53.43 78.96 16.78
N ALA A 15 54.48 78.77 17.56
CA ALA A 15 54.74 77.52 18.27
C ALA A 15 53.67 77.24 19.35
N LEU A 16 53.24 78.28 20.08
CA LEU A 16 52.18 78.17 21.07
C LEU A 16 50.85 77.75 20.43
N ILE A 17 50.44 78.40 19.34
CA ILE A 17 49.24 78.04 18.58
C ILE A 17 49.36 76.63 17.99
N PHE A 18 50.53 76.28 17.44
CA PHE A 18 50.78 74.94 16.91
C PHE A 18 50.63 73.86 18.00
N ILE A 19 51.20 74.08 19.19
CA ILE A 19 51.06 73.15 20.32
C ILE A 19 49.60 73.06 20.79
N ILE A 20 48.88 74.18 20.86
CA ILE A 20 47.45 74.19 21.22
C ILE A 20 46.63 73.38 20.21
N VAL A 21 46.83 73.62 18.91
CA VAL A 21 46.15 72.89 17.83
C VAL A 21 46.53 71.41 17.84
N LEU A 22 47.81 71.09 18.04
CA LEU A 22 48.29 69.71 18.13
C LEU A 22 47.69 69.00 19.34
N PHE A 23 47.55 69.66 20.49
CA PHE A 23 46.89 69.10 21.66
C PHE A 23 45.39 68.84 21.40
N ILE A 24 44.69 69.79 20.77
CA ILE A 24 43.29 69.62 20.37
C ILE A 24 43.14 68.46 19.38
N LEU A 25 43.93 68.42 18.30
CA LEU A 25 43.89 67.33 17.33
C LEU A 25 44.25 65.98 17.96
N SER A 26 45.26 65.95 18.83
CA SER A 26 45.66 64.72 19.53
C SER A 26 44.51 64.14 20.35
N ARG A 27 43.71 65.00 21.00
CA ARG A 27 42.64 64.59 21.91
C ARG A 27 41.31 64.32 21.20
N TYR A 28 41.02 65.03 20.10
CA TYR A 28 39.74 65.00 19.39
C TYR A 28 39.75 64.19 18.09
N ALA A 29 40.84 64.15 17.33
CA ALA A 29 40.89 63.46 16.03
C ALA A 29 41.23 61.96 16.13
N TRP A 30 42.04 61.55 17.10
CA TRP A 30 42.43 60.14 17.25
C TRP A 30 41.27 59.20 17.63
N LYS A 31 40.36 59.66 18.50
CA LYS A 31 39.20 58.88 18.94
C LYS A 31 38.27 58.48 17.78
N PRO A 32 37.78 59.40 16.92
CA PRO A 32 36.89 59.04 15.81
C PRO A 32 37.61 58.19 14.74
N ILE A 33 38.91 58.43 14.47
CA ILE A 33 39.66 57.64 13.49
C ILE A 33 39.80 56.17 13.94
N LEU A 34 40.22 55.94 15.20
CA LEU A 34 40.31 54.59 15.76
C LEU A 34 38.94 53.93 15.90
N GLY A 35 37.90 54.70 16.23
CA GLY A 35 36.52 54.23 16.29
C GLY A 35 36.05 53.69 14.94
N GLY A 36 36.21 54.46 13.87
CA GLY A 36 35.82 54.05 12.52
C GLY A 36 36.62 52.86 11.99
N LEU A 37 37.90 52.73 12.36
CA LEU A 37 38.71 51.57 11.99
C LEU A 37 38.26 50.30 12.73
N LYS A 38 38.00 50.39 14.04
CA LYS A 38 37.46 49.27 14.84
C LYS A 38 36.07 48.85 14.38
N GLU A 39 35.21 49.80 14.01
CA GLU A 39 33.88 49.50 13.49
C GLU A 39 33.96 48.75 12.16
N ARG A 40 34.86 49.17 11.26
CA ARG A 40 35.15 48.43 10.02
C ARG A 40 35.68 47.03 10.28
N GLU A 41 36.64 46.90 11.19
CA GLU A 41 37.20 45.60 11.57
C GLU A 41 36.13 44.66 12.12
N ALA A 42 35.31 45.13 13.06
CA ALA A 42 34.20 44.37 13.63
C ALA A 42 33.12 44.02 12.59
N SER A 43 32.82 44.92 11.66
CA SER A 43 31.88 44.66 10.58
C SER A 43 32.40 43.60 9.60
N ILE A 44 33.70 43.60 9.30
CA ILE A 44 34.32 42.59 8.42
C ILE A 44 34.36 41.24 9.12
N ASP A 45 34.78 41.20 10.39
CA ASP A 45 34.83 39.96 11.16
C ASP A 45 33.43 39.34 11.31
N SER A 46 32.43 40.14 11.67
CA SER A 46 31.03 39.66 11.75
C SER A 46 30.50 39.17 10.40
N ALA A 47 30.79 39.86 9.30
CA ALA A 47 30.40 39.42 7.96
C ALA A 47 31.07 38.11 7.55
N LEU A 48 32.36 37.92 7.86
CA LEU A 48 33.09 36.69 7.61
C LEU A 48 32.59 35.53 8.47
N GLN A 49 32.30 35.78 9.75
CA GLN A 49 31.72 34.79 10.65
C GLN A 49 30.33 34.36 10.16
N ALA A 50 29.47 35.30 9.78
CA ALA A 50 28.16 35.00 9.22
C ALA A 50 28.26 34.20 7.91
N ALA A 51 29.21 34.55 7.02
CA ALA A 51 29.44 33.81 5.78
C ALA A 51 29.93 32.37 6.05
N ASN A 52 30.81 32.17 7.03
CA ASN A 52 31.29 30.85 7.42
C ASN A 52 30.18 30.01 8.06
N GLN A 53 29.37 30.60 8.94
CA GLN A 53 28.20 29.94 9.53
C GLN A 53 27.20 29.53 8.44
N ALA A 54 26.85 30.43 7.54
CA ALA A 54 25.94 30.13 6.42
C ALA A 54 26.47 29.01 5.51
N ARG A 55 27.79 28.97 5.25
CA ARG A 55 28.42 27.87 4.50
C ARG A 55 28.33 26.54 5.24
N GLN A 56 28.57 26.54 6.54
CA GLN A 56 28.51 25.33 7.36
C GLN A 56 27.07 24.81 7.48
N GLU A 57 26.10 25.71 7.69
CA GLU A 57 24.67 25.37 7.68
C GLU A 57 24.24 24.82 6.32
N MET A 58 24.68 25.42 5.21
CA MET A 58 24.39 24.92 3.87
C MET A 58 24.96 23.52 3.64
N ALA A 59 26.20 23.25 4.07
CA ALA A 59 26.81 21.94 3.97
C ALA A 59 26.05 20.89 4.82
N ASN A 60 25.64 21.25 6.04
CA ASN A 60 24.85 20.39 6.90
C ASN A 60 23.46 20.11 6.30
N LEU A 61 22.81 21.13 5.72
CA LEU A 61 21.52 20.98 5.03
C LEU A 61 21.63 20.06 3.83
N GLN A 62 22.69 20.19 3.02
CA GLN A 62 22.94 19.29 1.89
C GLN A 62 23.14 17.84 2.35
N ALA A 63 23.99 17.62 3.36
CA ALA A 63 24.20 16.28 3.92
C ALA A 63 22.91 15.68 4.49
N THR A 64 22.11 16.47 5.20
CA THR A 64 20.81 16.03 5.75
C THR A 64 19.82 15.72 4.63
N ASN A 65 19.81 16.51 3.55
CA ASN A 65 18.94 16.27 2.41
C ASN A 65 19.31 14.99 1.67
N GLU A 66 20.61 14.74 1.46
CA GLU A 66 21.10 13.50 0.85
C GLU A 66 20.74 12.27 1.70
N GLN A 67 20.90 12.36 3.03
CA GLN A 67 20.46 11.32 3.95
C GLN A 67 18.95 11.07 3.87
N LEU A 68 18.14 12.13 3.92
CA LEU A 68 16.69 12.02 3.82
C LEU A 68 16.25 11.40 2.48
N LEU A 69 16.91 11.76 1.38
CA LEU A 69 16.64 11.17 0.06
C LEU A 69 17.00 9.68 0.02
N ALA A 70 18.13 9.30 0.64
CA ALA A 70 18.52 7.88 0.74
C ALA A 70 17.53 7.08 1.59
N GLU A 71 17.13 7.60 2.75
CA GLU A 71 16.11 6.99 3.61
C GLU A 71 14.76 6.86 2.90
N THR A 72 14.32 7.92 2.20
CA THR A 72 13.07 7.90 1.45
C THR A 72 13.10 6.84 0.34
N ARG A 73 14.23 6.69 -0.37
CA ARG A 73 14.40 5.64 -1.39
C ARG A 73 14.35 4.25 -0.76
N ALA A 74 15.05 4.04 0.36
CA ALA A 74 15.03 2.77 1.06
C ALA A 74 13.62 2.40 1.56
N GLU A 75 12.88 3.35 2.11
CA GLU A 75 11.52 3.14 2.58
C GLU A 75 10.55 2.90 1.42
N ARG A 76 10.69 3.64 0.30
CA ARG A 76 9.93 3.36 -0.93
C ARG A 76 10.15 1.93 -1.39
N ASP A 77 11.40 1.48 -1.46
CA ASP A 77 11.73 0.12 -1.91
C ASP A 77 11.22 -0.94 -0.94
N ARG A 78 11.15 -0.61 0.36
CA ARG A 78 10.53 -1.48 1.37
C ARG A 78 9.02 -1.59 1.16
N ILE A 79 8.33 -0.47 0.94
CA ILE A 79 6.89 -0.43 0.66
C ILE A 79 6.57 -1.22 -0.61
N LEU A 80 7.34 -1.01 -1.69
CA LEU A 80 7.14 -1.73 -2.95
C LEU A 80 7.32 -3.25 -2.79
N ARG A 81 8.36 -3.68 -2.07
CA ARG A 81 8.58 -5.10 -1.77
C ARG A 81 7.46 -5.68 -0.90
N ALA A 82 7.03 -4.97 0.13
CA ALA A 82 5.91 -5.39 0.97
C ALA A 82 4.61 -5.53 0.16
N ALA A 83 4.35 -4.60 -0.76
CA ALA A 83 3.20 -4.64 -1.66
C ALA A 83 3.26 -5.84 -2.61
N GLN A 84 4.43 -6.13 -3.19
CA GLN A 84 4.62 -7.31 -4.05
C GLN A 84 4.36 -8.62 -3.28
N VAL A 85 4.98 -8.78 -2.11
CA VAL A 85 4.77 -9.96 -1.25
C VAL A 85 3.31 -10.11 -0.84
N SER A 86 2.64 -9.00 -0.46
CA SER A 86 1.22 -9.03 -0.11
C SER A 86 0.35 -9.41 -1.32
N SER A 87 0.67 -8.91 -2.51
CA SER A 87 -0.05 -9.23 -3.75
C SER A 87 0.08 -10.71 -4.08
N GLU A 88 1.30 -11.26 -4.04
CA GLU A 88 1.56 -12.68 -4.25
C GLU A 88 0.82 -13.55 -3.24
N ARG A 89 0.81 -13.16 -1.96
CA ARG A 89 0.05 -13.85 -0.91
C ARG A 89 -1.45 -13.85 -1.21
N ILE A 90 -2.02 -12.72 -1.61
CA ILE A 90 -3.45 -12.61 -1.95
C ILE A 90 -3.78 -13.51 -3.15
N ILE A 91 -2.93 -13.53 -4.17
CA ILE A 91 -3.12 -14.39 -5.35
C ILE A 91 -3.06 -15.87 -4.95
N GLN A 92 -2.12 -16.26 -4.09
CA GLN A 92 -1.99 -17.62 -3.62
C GLN A 92 -3.20 -18.05 -2.80
N GLU A 93 -3.64 -17.24 -1.84
CA GLU A 93 -4.85 -17.49 -1.04
C GLU A 93 -6.11 -17.57 -1.92
N ALA A 94 -6.23 -16.70 -2.92
CA ALA A 94 -7.34 -16.74 -3.86
C ALA A 94 -7.34 -18.03 -4.70
N ARG A 95 -6.17 -18.50 -5.15
CA ARG A 95 -6.02 -19.77 -5.88
C ARG A 95 -6.39 -20.96 -5.01
N GLU A 96 -5.92 -21.00 -3.77
CA GLU A 96 -6.23 -22.07 -2.82
C GLU A 96 -7.72 -22.12 -2.50
N LYS A 97 -8.35 -20.96 -2.25
CA LYS A 97 -9.81 -20.88 -2.05
C LYS A 97 -10.57 -21.33 -3.29
N ALA A 98 -10.17 -20.87 -4.48
CA ALA A 98 -10.82 -21.27 -5.73
C ALA A 98 -10.70 -22.77 -5.98
N GLN A 99 -9.55 -23.37 -5.69
CA GLN A 99 -9.35 -24.82 -5.82
C GLN A 99 -10.17 -25.61 -4.80
N SER A 100 -10.23 -25.16 -3.55
CA SER A 100 -11.06 -25.76 -2.50
C SER A 100 -12.55 -25.71 -2.86
N GLU A 101 -13.05 -24.55 -3.28
CA GLU A 101 -14.43 -24.38 -3.72
C GLU A 101 -14.74 -25.20 -4.98
N GLY A 102 -13.82 -25.24 -5.94
CA GLY A 102 -13.95 -26.08 -7.13
C GLY A 102 -14.08 -27.57 -6.80
N ASN A 103 -13.24 -28.06 -5.87
CA ASN A 103 -13.32 -29.44 -5.39
C ASN A 103 -14.65 -29.72 -4.66
N ARG A 104 -15.14 -28.77 -3.85
CA ARG A 104 -16.43 -28.87 -3.16
C ARG A 104 -17.58 -28.98 -4.16
N ILE A 105 -17.64 -28.07 -5.13
CA ILE A 105 -18.67 -28.07 -6.18
C ILE A 105 -18.62 -29.37 -6.98
N LEU A 106 -17.43 -29.88 -7.30
CA LEU A 106 -17.28 -31.14 -8.04
C LEU A 106 -17.79 -32.33 -7.23
N ALA A 107 -17.49 -32.38 -5.93
CA ALA A 107 -17.98 -33.42 -5.03
C ALA A 107 -19.51 -33.39 -4.87
N GLU A 108 -20.08 -32.20 -4.68
CA GLU A 108 -21.53 -31.97 -4.61
C GLU A 108 -22.21 -32.38 -5.92
N THR A 109 -21.63 -31.99 -7.06
CA THR A 109 -22.13 -32.34 -8.40
C THR A 109 -22.12 -33.85 -8.62
N GLN A 110 -21.03 -34.54 -8.26
CA GLN A 110 -20.96 -36.00 -8.34
C GLN A 110 -22.01 -36.68 -7.45
N GLN A 111 -22.27 -36.14 -6.27
CA GLN A 111 -23.33 -36.66 -5.40
C GLN A 111 -24.71 -36.45 -6.01
N SER A 112 -24.98 -35.27 -6.59
CA SER A 112 -26.23 -35.00 -7.30
C SER A 112 -26.44 -35.96 -8.48
N ILE A 113 -25.40 -36.17 -9.30
CA ILE A 113 -25.45 -37.12 -10.42
C ILE A 113 -25.75 -38.54 -9.94
N ARG A 114 -25.16 -38.98 -8.83
CA ARG A 114 -25.46 -40.31 -8.25
C ARG A 114 -26.92 -40.41 -7.83
N ASN A 115 -27.44 -39.40 -7.14
CA ASN A 115 -28.83 -39.36 -6.69
C ASN A 115 -29.79 -39.36 -7.90
N GLU A 116 -29.49 -38.57 -8.92
CA GLU A 116 -30.30 -38.46 -10.14
C GLU A 116 -30.29 -39.75 -10.97
N ARG A 117 -29.13 -40.44 -11.06
CA ARG A 117 -29.06 -41.79 -11.63
C ARG A 117 -29.93 -42.79 -10.87
N GLN A 118 -29.93 -42.72 -9.54
CA GLN A 118 -30.74 -43.63 -8.73
C GLN A 118 -32.24 -43.36 -8.91
N ALA A 119 -32.64 -42.10 -8.98
CA ALA A 119 -34.02 -41.70 -9.29
C ALA A 119 -34.43 -42.19 -10.69
N ALA A 120 -33.62 -41.95 -11.71
CA ALA A 120 -33.87 -42.42 -13.07
C ALA A 120 -34.00 -43.95 -13.15
N MET A 121 -33.18 -44.71 -12.42
CA MET A 121 -33.34 -46.17 -12.35
C MET A 121 -34.62 -46.60 -11.63
N ALA A 122 -35.05 -45.86 -10.60
CA ALA A 122 -36.32 -46.14 -9.94
C ALA A 122 -37.50 -45.89 -10.88
N ASP A 123 -37.46 -44.82 -11.67
CA ASP A 123 -38.48 -44.51 -12.68
C ASP A 123 -38.53 -45.57 -13.79
N ILE A 124 -37.37 -45.99 -14.30
CA ILE A 124 -37.30 -47.09 -15.29
C ILE A 124 -37.89 -48.38 -14.72
N ARG A 125 -37.58 -48.73 -13.46
CA ARG A 125 -38.16 -49.93 -12.82
C ARG A 125 -39.68 -49.84 -12.73
N LYS A 126 -40.21 -48.67 -12.35
CA LYS A 126 -41.65 -48.43 -12.28
C LYS A 126 -42.31 -48.61 -13.65
N GLU A 127 -41.69 -48.08 -14.71
CA GLU A 127 -42.20 -48.21 -16.07
C GLU A 127 -42.19 -49.67 -16.56
N ILE A 128 -41.13 -50.43 -16.25
CA ILE A 128 -41.05 -51.86 -16.57
C ILE A 128 -42.13 -52.66 -15.84
N VAL A 129 -42.39 -52.35 -14.57
CA VAL A 129 -43.46 -53.01 -13.79
C VAL A 129 -44.82 -52.74 -14.44
N ASN A 130 -45.12 -51.48 -14.77
CA ASN A 130 -46.37 -51.11 -15.44
C ASN A 130 -46.53 -51.84 -16.78
N LEU A 131 -45.49 -51.85 -17.62
CA LEU A 131 -45.49 -52.54 -18.90
C LEU A 131 -45.66 -54.06 -18.73
N SER A 132 -45.04 -54.66 -17.72
CA SER A 132 -45.16 -56.09 -17.43
C SER A 132 -46.59 -56.46 -17.02
N VAL A 133 -47.23 -55.63 -16.19
CA VAL A 133 -48.64 -55.80 -15.81
C VAL A 133 -49.56 -55.64 -17.02
N GLU A 134 -49.31 -54.64 -17.89
CA GLU A 134 -50.11 -54.44 -19.11
C GLU A 134 -50.00 -55.63 -20.08
N ILE A 135 -48.79 -56.18 -20.25
CA ILE A 135 -48.57 -57.38 -21.07
C ILE A 135 -49.27 -58.59 -20.44
N ALA A 136 -49.14 -58.78 -19.12
CA ALA A 136 -49.82 -59.86 -18.41
C ALA A 136 -51.35 -59.76 -18.53
N GLU A 137 -51.91 -58.54 -18.43
CA GLU A 137 -53.33 -58.29 -18.62
C GLU A 137 -53.77 -58.62 -20.05
N LYS A 138 -53.02 -58.19 -21.07
CA LYS A 138 -53.32 -58.50 -22.48
C LYS A 138 -53.25 -60.00 -22.76
N LEU A 139 -52.25 -60.70 -22.21
CA LEU A 139 -52.10 -62.15 -22.37
C LEU A 139 -53.23 -62.90 -21.66
N LEU A 140 -53.55 -62.52 -20.42
CA LEU A 140 -54.64 -63.11 -19.64
C LEU A 140 -56.00 -62.87 -20.31
N ARG A 141 -56.26 -61.66 -20.82
CA ARG A 141 -57.47 -61.35 -21.60
C ARG A 141 -57.56 -62.21 -22.86
N LYS A 142 -56.45 -62.57 -23.50
CA LYS A 142 -56.41 -63.43 -24.68
C LYS A 142 -56.71 -64.89 -24.32
N GLU A 143 -56.12 -65.42 -23.25
CA GLU A 143 -56.36 -66.80 -22.80
C GLU A 143 -57.77 -67.00 -22.21
N LEU A 144 -58.30 -66.01 -21.49
CA LEU A 144 -59.67 -66.03 -20.94
C LEU A 144 -60.78 -65.78 -21.98
N GLN A 145 -60.45 -65.67 -23.28
CA GLN A 145 -61.47 -65.70 -24.34
C GLN A 145 -62.13 -67.08 -24.46
N ASN A 146 -61.49 -68.13 -23.94
CA ASN A 146 -62.05 -69.47 -23.87
C ASN A 146 -62.99 -69.62 -22.66
N GLN A 147 -64.23 -70.04 -22.90
CA GLN A 147 -65.29 -70.18 -21.89
C GLN A 147 -64.97 -71.24 -20.82
N ASP A 148 -64.19 -72.26 -21.16
CA ASP A 148 -63.79 -73.32 -20.22
C ASP A 148 -62.71 -72.82 -19.24
N ALA A 149 -61.75 -72.03 -19.73
CA ALA A 149 -60.72 -71.41 -18.90
C ALA A 149 -61.31 -70.40 -17.91
N GLN A 150 -62.34 -69.66 -18.32
CA GLN A 150 -63.04 -68.71 -17.45
C GLN A 150 -63.81 -69.41 -16.31
N LYS A 151 -64.48 -70.53 -16.59
CA LYS A 151 -65.15 -71.34 -15.56
C LYS A 151 -64.17 -71.95 -14.57
N ALA A 152 -63.01 -72.43 -15.04
CA ALA A 152 -61.96 -72.96 -14.18
C ALA A 152 -61.40 -71.90 -13.21
N LEU A 153 -61.15 -70.67 -13.70
CA LEU A 153 -60.68 -69.58 -12.86
C LEU A 153 -61.70 -69.19 -11.77
N VAL A 154 -63.00 -69.14 -12.10
CA VAL A 154 -64.06 -68.86 -11.12
C VAL A 154 -64.15 -69.95 -10.06
N SER A 155 -64.06 -71.22 -10.46
CA SER A 155 -64.01 -72.35 -9.52
C SER A 155 -62.83 -72.26 -8.55
N ASP A 156 -61.65 -71.92 -9.06
CA ASP A 156 -60.43 -71.80 -8.25
C ASP A 156 -60.49 -70.61 -7.28
N LEU A 157 -60.98 -69.45 -7.72
CA LEU A 157 -61.17 -68.28 -6.84
C LEU A 157 -62.19 -68.54 -5.72
N VAL A 158 -63.28 -69.25 -6.03
CA VAL A 158 -64.29 -69.65 -5.02
C VAL A 158 -63.68 -70.62 -4.00
N ARG A 159 -62.79 -71.53 -4.43
CA ARG A 159 -62.10 -72.47 -3.55
C ARG A 159 -61.11 -71.76 -2.63
N ASP A 160 -60.31 -70.83 -3.14
CA ASP A 160 -59.35 -70.06 -2.32
C ASP A 160 -60.04 -69.11 -1.32
N ALA A 161 -61.19 -68.54 -1.68
CA ALA A 161 -62.00 -67.71 -0.79
C ALA A 161 -62.73 -68.52 0.30
N GLN A 162 -62.88 -69.83 0.13
CA GLN A 162 -63.39 -70.74 1.17
C GLN A 162 -62.28 -71.30 2.07
N LEU A 163 -61.01 -71.12 1.70
CA LEU A 163 -59.82 -71.59 2.42
C LEU A 163 -59.17 -70.51 3.32
N ASN A 164 -59.64 -69.26 3.25
CA ASN A 164 -59.33 -68.18 4.20
C ASN A 164 -60.58 -67.79 4.99
#